data_AF-A0A8T2BED3-F1
#
_entry.id   AF-A0A8T2BED3-F1
#
_cell.length_a   1.000
_cell.length_b   1.000
_cell.length_c   1.000
_cell.angle_alpha   90.00
_cell.angle_beta   90.00
_cell.angle_gamma   90.00
#
_symmetry.space_group_name_H-M   'P 1'
#
loop_
_entity.id
_entity.type
_entity.pdbx_description
1 polymer ?
#
loop_
_entity_poly.entity_id
_entity_poly.type
_entity_poly.pdbx_seq_one_letter_code
_entity_poly.pdbx_strand_id
1 'polypeptide(L)'
;MGLNLNPILRQELANLDKDTESRKSAMKALKSYVKDLDSKAIPGFLAQVFETKETNSLSGEYTISLYEILARVHGPNIVPQIDTIMSTIVKTLASSAGSFPLQQACSKVIPAIARYGIDPTTKDDKKRVIIHSLCKPLTDSLLASQESLTSGAALCLKALVDCDNWRFASDEMVNRVCQNVVVALDSNSNQTHLQMGLVMSLAKHNPLIVEAYARLLIHTGLRILGFINHRVRRSARFSASCIGHGSCMARAS
;
A
#
# COMPACT_ATOMS: atom_id res chain seq x y z
N MET A 1 -19.28 -22.60 -10.92
CA MET A 1 -20.19 -21.96 -11.89
C MET A 1 -19.38 -20.90 -12.61
N GLY A 2 -19.05 -21.12 -13.88
CA GLY A 2 -18.17 -20.23 -14.64
C GLY A 2 -18.88 -18.92 -14.93
N LEU A 3 -18.33 -17.82 -14.44
CA LEU A 3 -18.73 -16.48 -14.86
C LEU A 3 -18.45 -16.40 -16.37
N ASN A 4 -19.41 -15.96 -17.20
CA ASN A 4 -19.13 -15.72 -18.62
C ASN A 4 -18.13 -14.57 -18.72
N LEU A 5 -16.85 -14.91 -18.83
CA LEU A 5 -15.74 -13.98 -18.83
C LEU A 5 -15.70 -13.28 -20.17
N ASN A 6 -15.49 -11.96 -20.16
CA ASN A 6 -15.42 -11.21 -21.41
C ASN A 6 -14.07 -11.55 -22.06
N PRO A 7 -14.04 -12.26 -23.20
CA PRO A 7 -12.79 -12.73 -23.80
C PRO A 7 -11.89 -11.55 -24.20
N ILE A 8 -12.47 -10.41 -24.55
CA ILE A 8 -11.74 -9.18 -24.90
C ILE A 8 -11.04 -8.64 -23.64
N LEU A 9 -11.73 -8.62 -22.49
CA LEU A 9 -11.14 -8.15 -21.24
C LEU A 9 -9.96 -9.02 -20.82
N ARG A 10 -10.10 -10.35 -20.90
CA ARG A 10 -9.00 -11.29 -20.63
C ARG A 10 -7.82 -11.08 -21.56
N GLN A 11 -8.07 -10.84 -22.85
CA GLN A 11 -7.02 -10.59 -23.82
C GLN A 11 -6.25 -9.30 -23.50
N GLU A 12 -6.94 -8.23 -23.13
CA GLU A 12 -6.28 -6.97 -22.76
C GLU A 12 -5.50 -7.08 -21.44
N LEU A 13 -6.01 -7.83 -20.46
CA LEU A 13 -5.25 -8.12 -19.23
C LEU A 13 -3.97 -8.92 -19.54
N ALA A 14 -4.04 -9.92 -20.42
CA ALA A 14 -2.87 -10.67 -20.86
C ALA A 14 -1.87 -9.81 -21.67
N ASN A 15 -2.35 -8.77 -22.37
CA ASN A 15 -1.48 -7.84 -23.09
C ASN A 15 -0.65 -6.94 -22.15
N LEU A 16 -0.99 -6.83 -20.86
CA LEU A 16 -0.22 -6.04 -19.89
C LEU A 16 1.19 -6.61 -19.64
N ASP A 17 1.36 -7.92 -19.83
CA ASP A 17 2.63 -8.63 -19.64
C ASP A 17 3.52 -8.69 -20.89
N LYS A 18 3.07 -8.08 -21.99
CA LYS A 18 3.82 -8.02 -23.24
C LYS A 18 4.76 -6.79 -23.27
N ASP A 19 5.20 -6.42 -24.47
CA ASP A 19 6.03 -5.26 -24.72
C ASP A 19 5.33 -3.93 -24.35
N THR A 20 6.12 -2.87 -24.30
CA THR A 20 5.67 -1.54 -23.87
C THR A 20 4.53 -0.98 -24.72
N GLU A 21 4.51 -1.22 -26.03
CA GLU A 21 3.47 -0.69 -26.91
C GLU A 21 2.16 -1.47 -26.76
N SER A 22 2.24 -2.80 -26.70
CA SER A 22 1.11 -3.66 -26.33
C SER A 22 0.50 -3.25 -25.00
N ARG A 23 1.34 -2.98 -23.99
CA ARG A 23 0.91 -2.58 -22.66
C ARG A 23 0.22 -1.22 -22.63
N LYS A 24 0.76 -0.23 -23.35
CA LYS A 24 0.13 1.10 -23.47
C LYS A 24 -1.23 1.00 -24.14
N SER A 25 -1.33 0.23 -25.23
CA SER A 25 -2.59 0.01 -25.95
C SER A 25 -3.62 -0.67 -25.06
N ALA A 26 -3.22 -1.75 -24.37
CA ALA A 26 -4.07 -2.48 -23.45
C ALA A 26 -4.57 -1.61 -22.30
N MET A 27 -3.69 -0.83 -21.68
CA MET A 27 -4.08 0.09 -20.62
C MET A 27 -5.06 1.17 -21.13
N LYS A 28 -4.91 1.65 -22.37
CA LYS A 28 -5.87 2.58 -22.98
C LYS A 28 -7.24 1.92 -23.17
N ALA A 29 -7.27 0.69 -23.67
CA ALA A 29 -8.50 -0.08 -23.87
C ALA A 29 -9.20 -0.38 -22.53
N LEU A 30 -8.46 -0.86 -21.54
CA LEU A 30 -8.97 -1.16 -20.19
C LEU A 30 -9.53 0.10 -19.51
N LYS A 31 -8.85 1.24 -19.66
CA LYS A 31 -9.35 2.53 -19.16
C LYS A 31 -10.66 2.95 -19.81
N SER A 32 -10.81 2.73 -21.12
CA SER A 32 -12.07 3.00 -21.81
C SER A 32 -13.16 2.05 -21.31
N TYR A 33 -12.86 0.75 -21.24
CA TYR A 33 -13.79 -0.26 -20.77
C TYR A 33 -14.33 0.05 -19.36
N VAL A 34 -13.46 0.46 -18.42
CA VAL A 34 -13.86 0.82 -17.05
C VAL A 34 -14.79 2.05 -17.02
N LYS A 35 -14.63 2.99 -17.96
CA LYS A 35 -15.50 4.18 -18.06
C LYS A 35 -16.91 3.81 -18.51
N ASP A 36 -17.01 2.87 -19.45
CA ASP A 36 -18.28 2.44 -20.04
C ASP A 36 -18.91 1.25 -19.30
N LEU A 37 -18.28 0.78 -18.22
CA LEU A 37 -18.72 -0.38 -17.44
C LEU A 37 -20.01 -0.06 -16.67
N ASP A 38 -21.02 -0.93 -16.74
CA ASP A 38 -22.20 -0.79 -15.88
C ASP A 38 -21.87 -1.10 -14.41
N SER A 39 -22.46 -0.33 -13.49
CA SER A 39 -22.24 -0.50 -12.06
C SER A 39 -22.53 -1.91 -11.53
N LYS A 40 -23.49 -2.63 -12.13
CA LYS A 40 -23.84 -4.02 -11.77
C LYS A 40 -22.82 -5.03 -12.28
N ALA A 41 -21.99 -4.65 -13.27
CA ALA A 41 -20.94 -5.49 -13.82
C ALA A 41 -19.59 -5.33 -13.08
N ILE A 42 -19.46 -4.36 -12.17
CA ILE A 42 -18.24 -4.15 -11.37
C ILE A 42 -17.77 -5.43 -10.65
N PRO A 43 -18.62 -6.21 -9.95
CA PRO A 43 -18.17 -7.42 -9.26
C PRO A 43 -17.59 -8.45 -10.23
N GLY A 44 -18.22 -8.58 -11.40
CA GLY A 44 -17.76 -9.46 -12.48
C GLY A 44 -16.40 -9.02 -13.00
N PHE A 45 -16.21 -7.73 -13.25
CA PHE A 45 -14.92 -7.16 -13.66
C PHE A 45 -13.82 -7.42 -12.63
N LEU A 46 -14.08 -7.16 -11.34
CA LEU A 46 -13.12 -7.40 -10.25
C LEU A 46 -12.68 -8.86 -10.18
N ALA A 47 -13.60 -9.80 -10.39
CA ALA A 47 -13.28 -11.22 -10.43
C ALA A 47 -12.30 -11.56 -11.57
N GLN A 48 -12.50 -11.02 -12.78
CA GLN A 48 -11.59 -11.30 -13.91
C GLN A 48 -10.20 -10.71 -13.69
N VAL A 49 -10.15 -9.48 -13.17
CA VAL A 49 -8.91 -8.76 -12.82
C VAL A 49 -8.13 -9.50 -11.72
N PHE A 50 -8.82 -10.16 -10.80
CA PHE A 50 -8.20 -11.00 -9.78
C PHE A 50 -7.70 -12.34 -10.32
N GLU A 51 -8.49 -13.04 -11.16
CA GLU A 51 -8.12 -14.34 -11.75
C GLU A 51 -6.86 -14.27 -12.61
N THR A 52 -6.60 -13.15 -13.28
CA THR A 52 -5.42 -12.97 -14.14
C THR A 52 -4.08 -12.89 -13.40
N LYS A 53 -4.05 -13.00 -12.06
CA LYS A 53 -2.85 -12.83 -11.21
C LYS A 53 -2.04 -14.10 -10.92
N GLU A 54 -2.26 -15.22 -11.60
CA GLU A 54 -1.43 -16.42 -11.35
C GLU A 54 0.06 -16.28 -11.76
N THR A 55 0.47 -15.14 -12.33
CA THR A 55 1.87 -14.87 -12.69
C THR A 55 2.43 -13.68 -11.92
N ASN A 56 3.59 -13.87 -11.28
CA ASN A 56 4.42 -12.88 -10.57
C ASN A 56 4.97 -11.77 -11.52
N SER A 57 4.10 -11.08 -12.25
CA SER A 57 4.47 -10.25 -13.39
C SER A 57 4.27 -8.75 -13.14
N LEU A 58 4.92 -7.96 -13.99
CA LEU A 58 4.81 -6.49 -14.06
C LEU A 58 3.36 -6.01 -14.25
N SER A 59 2.42 -6.88 -14.68
CA SER A 59 0.98 -6.58 -14.76
C SER A 59 0.35 -6.16 -13.44
N GLY A 60 0.93 -6.54 -12.29
CA GLY A 60 0.34 -6.28 -10.98
C GLY A 60 0.06 -4.80 -10.73
N GLU A 61 1.00 -3.91 -11.09
CA GLU A 61 0.86 -2.46 -10.93
C GLU A 61 -0.29 -1.90 -11.77
N TYR A 62 -0.32 -2.29 -13.05
CA TYR A 62 -1.32 -1.86 -14.01
C TYR A 62 -2.71 -2.31 -13.59
N THR A 63 -2.83 -3.56 -13.15
CA THR A 63 -4.07 -4.16 -12.65
C THR A 63 -4.58 -3.43 -11.40
N ILE A 64 -3.70 -3.12 -10.45
CA ILE A 64 -4.04 -2.33 -9.25
C ILE A 64 -4.51 -0.91 -9.64
N SER A 65 -3.86 -0.28 -10.63
CA SER A 65 -4.23 1.07 -11.05
C SER A 65 -5.66 1.17 -11.61
N LEU A 66 -6.23 0.08 -12.12
CA LEU A 66 -7.62 0.06 -12.57
C LEU A 66 -8.62 0.28 -11.43
N TYR A 67 -8.29 -0.11 -10.20
CA TYR A 67 -9.14 0.13 -9.03
C TYR A 67 -9.24 1.62 -8.68
N GLU A 68 -8.17 2.39 -8.90
CA GLU A 68 -8.21 3.86 -8.75
C GLU A 68 -9.21 4.48 -9.74
N ILE A 69 -9.19 3.99 -10.98
CA ILE A 69 -10.04 4.48 -12.06
C ILE A 69 -11.49 4.07 -11.83
N LEU A 70 -11.72 2.84 -11.37
CA LEU A 70 -13.04 2.38 -10.96
C LEU A 70 -13.62 3.28 -9.87
N ALA A 71 -12.85 3.58 -8.82
CA ALA A 71 -13.31 4.47 -7.75
C ALA A 71 -13.68 5.86 -8.31
N ARG A 72 -12.86 6.41 -9.19
CA ARG A 72 -13.09 7.73 -9.80
C ARG A 72 -14.33 7.78 -10.70
N VAL A 73 -14.56 6.74 -11.50
CA VAL A 73 -15.68 6.69 -12.47
C VAL A 73 -16.98 6.34 -11.77
N HIS A 74 -16.95 5.33 -10.90
CA HIS A 74 -18.17 4.74 -10.32
C HIS A 74 -18.54 5.33 -8.96
N GLY A 75 -17.64 6.09 -8.34
CA GLY A 75 -17.92 6.82 -7.11
C GLY A 75 -18.53 5.92 -6.03
N PRO A 76 -19.68 6.29 -5.43
CA PRO A 76 -20.34 5.50 -4.38
C PRO A 76 -20.71 4.06 -4.77
N ASN A 77 -20.85 3.75 -6.06
CA ASN A 77 -21.15 2.39 -6.53
C ASN A 77 -20.01 1.41 -6.28
N ILE A 78 -18.80 1.88 -5.95
CA ILE A 78 -17.67 1.03 -5.57
C ILE A 78 -17.77 0.52 -4.12
N VAL A 79 -18.56 1.17 -3.26
CA VAL A 79 -18.62 0.89 -1.81
C VAL A 79 -18.94 -0.57 -1.50
N PRO A 80 -19.91 -1.24 -2.18
CA PRO A 80 -20.20 -2.65 -1.93
C PRO A 80 -19.03 -3.60 -2.25
N GLN A 81 -18.01 -3.13 -2.97
CA GLN A 81 -16.86 -3.92 -3.42
C GLN A 81 -15.58 -3.65 -2.63
N ILE A 82 -15.61 -2.76 -1.62
CA ILE A 82 -14.43 -2.37 -0.86
C ILE A 82 -13.72 -3.59 -0.27
N ASP A 83 -14.45 -4.52 0.36
CA ASP A 83 -13.84 -5.68 0.99
C ASP A 83 -13.11 -6.58 -0.03
N THR A 84 -13.69 -6.76 -1.21
CA THR A 84 -13.08 -7.51 -2.33
C THR A 84 -11.79 -6.83 -2.83
N ILE A 85 -11.85 -5.50 -3.01
CA ILE A 85 -10.69 -4.71 -3.46
C ILE A 85 -9.59 -4.74 -2.40
N MET A 86 -9.93 -4.54 -1.13
CA MET A 86 -8.98 -4.55 -0.02
C MET A 86 -8.32 -5.92 0.17
N SER A 87 -9.10 -7.01 0.08
CA SER A 87 -8.56 -8.38 0.10
C SER A 87 -7.55 -8.58 -1.04
N THR A 88 -7.87 -8.06 -2.23
CA THR A 88 -6.95 -8.13 -3.38
C THR A 88 -5.67 -7.33 -3.13
N ILE A 89 -5.78 -6.11 -2.58
CA ILE A 89 -4.62 -5.26 -2.26
C ILE A 89 -3.72 -5.96 -1.25
N VAL A 90 -4.26 -6.47 -0.14
CA VAL A 90 -3.49 -7.18 0.89
C VAL A 90 -2.76 -8.40 0.30
N LYS A 91 -3.47 -9.24 -0.48
CA LYS A 91 -2.85 -10.39 -1.16
C LYS A 91 -1.73 -9.96 -2.11
N THR A 92 -1.95 -8.88 -2.85
CA THR A 92 -0.96 -8.35 -3.80
C THR A 92 0.27 -7.81 -3.09
N LEU A 93 0.10 -7.10 -1.98
CA LEU A 93 1.20 -6.61 -1.16
C LEU A 93 2.01 -7.76 -0.57
N ALA A 94 1.34 -8.82 -0.10
CA ALA A 94 1.97 -10.03 0.41
C ALA A 94 2.81 -10.75 -0.67
N SER A 95 2.27 -10.92 -1.88
CA SER A 95 2.95 -11.60 -2.99
C SER A 95 3.91 -10.70 -3.79
N SER A 96 4.07 -9.43 -3.42
CA SER A 96 4.80 -8.41 -4.21
C SER A 96 6.32 -8.54 -4.24
N ALA A 97 6.91 -9.43 -3.44
CA ALA A 97 8.35 -9.49 -3.16
C ALA A 97 8.97 -8.11 -2.79
N GLY A 98 8.18 -7.17 -2.24
CA GLY A 98 8.64 -5.84 -1.87
C GLY A 98 8.71 -4.81 -3.00
N SER A 99 8.03 -5.05 -4.13
CA SER A 99 7.98 -4.10 -5.25
C SER A 99 7.42 -2.74 -4.86
N PHE A 100 8.28 -1.72 -4.80
CA PHE A 100 7.88 -0.36 -4.44
C PHE A 100 6.87 0.28 -5.41
N PRO A 101 7.00 0.14 -6.75
CA PRO A 101 5.98 0.64 -7.68
C PRO A 101 4.60 0.05 -7.41
N LEU A 102 4.54 -1.25 -7.08
CA LEU A 102 3.29 -1.91 -6.73
C LEU A 102 2.70 -1.39 -5.42
N GLN A 103 3.53 -1.22 -4.39
CA GLN A 103 3.12 -0.60 -3.11
C GLN A 103 2.58 0.81 -3.34
N GLN A 104 3.21 1.60 -4.22
CA GLN A 104 2.78 2.95 -4.58
C GLN A 104 1.47 2.94 -5.37
N ALA A 105 1.25 1.97 -6.26
CA ALA A 105 -0.04 1.81 -6.94
C ALA A 105 -1.15 1.49 -5.92
N CYS A 106 -0.88 0.57 -4.98
CA CYS A 106 -1.84 0.24 -3.91
C CYS A 106 -2.18 1.48 -3.08
N SER A 107 -1.18 2.29 -2.70
CA SER A 107 -1.39 3.47 -1.88
C SER A 107 -2.15 4.61 -2.57
N LYS A 108 -2.30 4.59 -3.89
CA LYS A 108 -3.16 5.52 -4.65
C LYS A 108 -4.62 5.07 -4.68
N VAL A 109 -4.87 3.76 -4.70
CA VAL A 109 -6.23 3.20 -4.73
C VAL A 109 -7.00 3.54 -3.46
N ILE A 110 -6.37 3.38 -2.30
CA ILE A 110 -7.02 3.60 -0.99
C ILE A 110 -7.63 5.01 -0.85
N PRO A 111 -6.86 6.11 -1.03
CA PRO A 111 -7.41 7.46 -0.96
C PRO A 111 -8.37 7.77 -2.11
N ALA A 112 -8.24 7.13 -3.29
CA ALA A 112 -9.21 7.31 -4.37
C ALA A 112 -10.59 6.74 -3.98
N ILE A 113 -10.63 5.55 -3.37
CA ILE A 113 -11.89 4.98 -2.86
C ILE A 113 -12.46 5.86 -1.74
N ALA A 114 -11.63 6.30 -0.79
CA ALA A 114 -12.09 7.19 0.26
C ALA A 114 -12.63 8.52 -0.30
N ARG A 115 -12.00 9.08 -1.33
CA ARG A 115 -12.39 10.36 -1.94
C ARG A 115 -13.67 10.26 -2.76
N TYR A 116 -13.77 9.26 -3.63
CA TYR A 116 -14.87 9.17 -4.60
C TYR A 116 -16.02 8.25 -4.14
N GLY A 117 -15.72 7.28 -3.28
CA GLY A 117 -16.73 6.37 -2.71
C GLY A 117 -17.58 6.99 -1.62
N ILE A 118 -17.11 8.05 -0.97
CA ILE A 118 -17.85 8.77 0.06
C ILE A 118 -18.68 9.89 -0.58
N ASP A 119 -19.99 9.69 -0.63
CA ASP A 119 -20.94 10.74 -0.99
C ASP A 119 -21.06 11.77 0.15
N PRO A 120 -20.83 13.09 -0.09
CA PRO A 120 -20.94 14.14 0.92
C PRO A 120 -22.30 14.17 1.64
N THR A 121 -23.37 13.76 0.97
CA THR A 121 -24.75 13.77 1.49
C THR A 121 -25.06 12.58 2.39
N THR A 122 -24.21 11.55 2.41
CA THR A 122 -24.40 10.40 3.30
C THR A 122 -24.19 10.78 4.76
N LYS A 123 -24.85 10.06 5.67
CA LYS A 123 -24.66 10.23 7.11
C LYS A 123 -23.24 9.83 7.52
N ASP A 124 -22.67 10.55 8.48
CA ASP A 124 -21.29 10.36 8.92
C ASP A 124 -20.99 8.94 9.41
N ASP A 125 -21.97 8.23 9.99
CA ASP A 125 -21.79 6.81 10.36
C ASP A 125 -21.46 5.92 9.16
N LYS A 126 -22.09 6.17 8.00
CA LYS A 126 -21.77 5.42 6.77
C LYS A 126 -20.39 5.78 6.25
N LYS A 127 -19.99 7.05 6.35
CA LYS A 127 -18.64 7.52 5.96
C LYS A 127 -17.58 6.86 6.85
N ARG A 128 -17.84 6.76 8.16
CA ARG A 128 -16.99 6.07 9.13
C ARG A 128 -16.84 4.59 8.80
N VAL A 129 -17.93 3.90 8.42
CA VAL A 129 -17.88 2.49 7.98
C VAL A 129 -16.97 2.33 6.75
N ILE A 130 -17.06 3.22 5.76
CA ILE A 130 -16.19 3.17 4.57
C ILE A 130 -14.71 3.31 4.96
N ILE A 131 -14.37 4.31 5.78
CA ILE A 131 -13.00 4.48 6.28
C ILE A 131 -12.55 3.26 7.08
N HIS A 132 -13.43 2.70 7.91
CA HIS A 132 -13.14 1.49 8.68
C HIS A 132 -12.82 0.29 7.78
N SER A 133 -13.64 0.02 6.75
CA SER A 133 -13.42 -1.08 5.81
C SER A 133 -12.11 -0.95 5.02
N LEU A 134 -11.70 0.28 4.69
CA LEU A 134 -10.39 0.54 4.07
C LEU A 134 -9.23 0.38 5.05
N CYS A 135 -9.39 0.87 6.28
CA CYS A 135 -8.30 0.97 7.26
C CYS A 135 -8.01 -0.37 7.96
N LYS A 136 -9.05 -1.11 8.35
CA LYS A 136 -8.95 -2.34 9.16
C LYS A 136 -7.98 -3.38 8.57
N PRO A 137 -8.12 -3.85 7.32
CA PRO A 137 -7.24 -4.90 6.78
C PRO A 137 -5.78 -4.45 6.65
N LEU A 138 -5.52 -3.16 6.41
CA LEU A 138 -4.16 -2.62 6.37
C LEU A 138 -3.57 -2.52 7.78
N THR A 139 -4.39 -2.13 8.76
CA THR A 139 -3.99 -2.06 10.17
C THR A 139 -3.62 -3.44 10.69
N ASP A 140 -4.42 -4.46 10.37
CA ASP A 140 -4.13 -5.86 10.71
C ASP A 140 -2.83 -6.34 10.05
N SER A 141 -2.58 -5.88 8.81
CA SER A 141 -1.39 -6.22 8.02
C SER A 141 -0.09 -5.59 8.54
N LEU A 142 -0.15 -4.55 9.39
CA LEU A 142 1.05 -4.00 10.05
C LEU A 142 1.73 -4.99 11.00
N LEU A 143 0.95 -5.94 11.54
CA LEU A 143 1.44 -6.98 12.44
C LEU A 143 1.86 -8.25 11.69
N ALA A 144 1.90 -8.22 10.36
CA ALA A 144 2.32 -9.36 9.57
C ALA A 144 3.81 -9.66 9.74
N SER A 145 4.18 -10.93 9.60
CA SER A 145 5.57 -11.38 9.58
C SER A 145 6.30 -11.02 8.28
N GLN A 146 5.56 -10.71 7.21
CA GLN A 146 6.11 -10.38 5.90
C GLN A 146 6.44 -8.88 5.82
N GLU A 147 7.73 -8.55 5.70
CA GLU A 147 8.21 -7.16 5.63
C GLU A 147 7.58 -6.37 4.46
N SER A 148 7.43 -7.00 3.28
CA SER A 148 6.80 -6.39 2.11
C SER A 148 5.34 -5.99 2.35
N LEU A 149 4.60 -6.81 3.08
CA LEU A 149 3.20 -6.55 3.45
C LEU A 149 3.12 -5.43 4.48
N THR A 150 3.95 -5.48 5.53
CA THR A 150 4.01 -4.45 6.57
C THR A 150 4.38 -3.08 6.00
N SER A 151 5.43 -3.02 5.16
CA SER A 151 5.87 -1.81 4.45
C SER A 151 4.78 -1.26 3.53
N GLY A 152 4.16 -2.12 2.72
CA GLY A 152 3.07 -1.74 1.82
C GLY A 152 1.83 -1.24 2.56
N ALA A 153 1.46 -1.90 3.66
CA ALA A 153 0.35 -1.50 4.51
C ALA A 153 0.61 -0.14 5.16
N ALA A 154 1.82 0.11 5.66
CA ALA A 154 2.21 1.40 6.21
C ALA A 154 2.10 2.53 5.17
N LEU A 155 2.57 2.30 3.94
CA LEU A 155 2.45 3.28 2.85
C LEU A 155 0.99 3.56 2.47
N CYS A 156 0.15 2.53 2.41
CA CYS A 156 -1.28 2.66 2.11
C CYS A 156 -2.03 3.41 3.22
N LEU A 157 -1.76 3.08 4.48
CA LEU A 157 -2.34 3.77 5.64
C LEU A 157 -1.90 5.24 5.68
N LYS A 158 -0.62 5.52 5.42
CA LYS A 158 -0.12 6.89 5.35
C LYS A 158 -0.92 7.72 4.33
N ALA A 159 -1.11 7.17 3.13
CA ALA A 159 -1.87 7.83 2.08
C ALA A 159 -3.35 8.03 2.45
N LEU A 160 -3.95 7.10 3.20
CA LEU A 160 -5.31 7.25 3.72
C LEU A 160 -5.40 8.33 4.81
N VAL A 161 -4.44 8.39 5.74
CA VAL A 161 -4.38 9.41 6.79
C VAL A 161 -4.20 10.81 6.21
N ASP A 162 -3.40 10.94 5.15
CA ASP A 162 -3.19 12.21 4.44
C ASP A 162 -4.42 12.65 3.59
N CYS A 163 -5.46 11.82 3.48
CA CYS A 163 -6.68 12.13 2.72
C CYS A 163 -7.66 12.99 3.51
N ASP A 164 -8.34 13.94 2.87
CA ASP A 164 -9.32 14.84 3.53
C ASP A 164 -10.45 14.10 4.25
N ASN A 165 -10.88 12.95 3.69
CA ASN A 165 -11.93 12.14 4.28
C ASN A 165 -11.47 11.30 5.48
N TRP A 166 -10.18 11.34 5.84
CA TRP A 166 -9.67 10.76 7.08
C TRP A 166 -10.34 11.32 8.33
N ARG A 167 -10.87 12.54 8.27
CA ARG A 167 -11.67 13.15 9.35
C ARG A 167 -12.85 12.30 9.83
N PHE A 168 -13.29 11.33 9.04
CA PHE A 168 -14.37 10.40 9.42
C PHE A 168 -13.87 9.15 10.17
N ALA A 169 -12.56 8.96 10.33
CA ALA A 169 -12.00 7.89 11.17
C ALA A 169 -12.49 8.03 12.62
N SER A 170 -12.78 6.91 13.28
CA SER A 170 -13.05 6.92 14.73
C SER A 170 -11.74 6.98 15.52
N ASP A 171 -11.78 7.59 16.70
CA ASP A 171 -10.66 7.60 17.63
C ASP A 171 -10.19 6.19 17.98
N GLU A 172 -11.12 5.23 18.06
CA GLU A 172 -10.81 3.80 18.22
C GLU A 172 -9.94 3.28 17.06
N MET A 173 -10.30 3.60 15.82
CA MET A 173 -9.53 3.19 14.64
C MET A 173 -8.16 3.87 14.62
N VAL A 174 -8.08 5.18 14.90
CA VAL A 174 -6.81 5.90 14.96
C VAL A 174 -5.90 5.32 16.04
N ASN A 175 -6.44 5.03 17.23
CA ASN A 175 -5.71 4.36 18.31
C ASN A 175 -5.15 3.01 17.88
N ARG A 176 -5.96 2.20 17.19
CA ARG A 176 -5.53 0.89 16.71
C ARG A 176 -4.40 0.97 15.69
N VAL A 177 -4.43 1.96 14.78
CA VAL A 177 -3.32 2.22 13.85
C VAL A 177 -2.07 2.63 14.63
N CYS A 178 -2.19 3.53 15.62
CA CYS A 178 -1.07 3.97 16.46
C CYS A 178 -0.41 2.81 17.21
N GLN A 179 -1.22 1.93 17.82
CA GLN A 179 -0.72 0.73 18.50
C GLN A 179 0.05 -0.18 17.54
N ASN A 180 -0.56 -0.51 16.40
CA ASN A 180 0.04 -1.46 15.47
C ASN A 180 1.30 -0.92 14.79
N VAL A 181 1.37 0.38 14.48
CA VAL A 181 2.59 0.97 13.89
C VAL A 181 3.74 1.02 14.89
N VAL A 182 3.45 1.26 16.18
CA VAL A 182 4.46 1.21 17.25
C VAL A 182 5.03 -0.20 17.37
N VAL A 183 4.17 -1.23 17.38
CA VAL A 183 4.60 -2.64 17.42
C VAL A 183 5.41 -3.01 16.18
N ALA A 184 4.97 -2.57 14.99
CA ALA A 184 5.68 -2.81 13.74
C ALA A 184 7.09 -2.17 13.72
N LEU A 185 7.21 -0.96 14.28
CA LEU A 185 8.49 -0.25 14.43
C LEU A 185 9.43 -0.93 15.42
N ASP A 186 8.90 -1.53 16.49
CA ASP A 186 9.71 -2.24 17.49
C ASP A 186 10.26 -3.58 16.95
N SER A 187 9.53 -4.20 16.02
CA SER A 187 9.82 -5.55 15.52
C SER A 187 10.85 -5.60 14.38
N ASN A 188 10.93 -4.58 13.51
CA ASN A 188 11.68 -4.69 12.24
C ASN A 188 12.60 -3.48 11.99
N SER A 189 13.93 -3.68 12.08
CA SER A 189 14.92 -2.58 12.00
C SER A 189 15.43 -2.24 10.58
N ASN A 190 15.05 -2.98 9.54
CA ASN A 190 15.64 -2.84 8.20
C ASN A 190 14.88 -1.90 7.26
N GLN A 191 13.56 -1.74 7.43
CA GLN A 191 12.73 -0.84 6.61
C GLN A 191 11.74 -0.05 7.47
N THR A 192 12.21 0.79 8.40
CA THR A 192 11.37 1.59 9.31
C THR A 192 10.85 2.91 8.72
N HIS A 193 11.32 3.30 7.54
CA HIS A 193 11.06 4.63 6.98
C HIS A 193 9.58 4.84 6.59
N LEU A 194 8.88 3.81 6.11
CA LEU A 194 7.47 3.91 5.73
C LEU A 194 6.55 3.98 6.96
N GLN A 195 6.85 3.19 7.99
CA GLN A 195 6.17 3.20 9.28
C GLN A 195 6.41 4.54 9.99
N MET A 196 7.63 5.07 9.95
CA MET A 196 7.90 6.42 10.45
C MET A 196 7.11 7.48 9.66
N GLY A 197 7.02 7.34 8.34
CA GLY A 197 6.18 8.19 7.49
C GLY A 197 4.71 8.14 7.89
N LEU A 198 4.18 6.96 8.25
CA LEU A 198 2.83 6.81 8.80
C LEU A 198 2.68 7.51 10.16
N VAL A 199 3.64 7.33 11.08
CA VAL A 199 3.64 8.02 12.39
C VAL A 199 3.60 9.54 12.21
N MET A 200 4.39 10.09 11.28
CA MET A 200 4.39 11.52 11.00
C MET A 200 3.04 12.01 10.48
N SER A 201 2.41 11.28 9.56
CA SER A 201 1.06 11.60 9.07
C SER A 201 0.02 11.53 10.21
N LEU A 202 0.09 10.52 11.08
CA LEU A 202 -0.79 10.42 12.25
C LEU A 202 -0.57 11.59 13.22
N ALA A 203 0.67 11.98 13.50
CA ALA A 203 0.98 13.10 14.39
C ALA A 203 0.43 14.42 13.83
N LYS A 204 0.47 14.58 12.51
CA LYS A 204 -0.08 15.75 11.81
C LYS A 204 -1.61 15.82 11.88
N HIS A 205 -2.29 14.70 11.70
CA HIS A 205 -3.75 14.66 11.55
C HIS A 205 -4.50 14.32 12.85
N ASN A 206 -3.86 13.67 13.82
CA ASN A 206 -4.44 13.22 15.09
C ASN A 206 -3.47 13.42 16.28
N PRO A 207 -2.98 14.64 16.53
CA PRO A 207 -1.92 14.90 17.50
C PRO A 207 -2.26 14.41 18.92
N LEU A 208 -3.50 14.62 19.37
CA LEU A 208 -3.95 14.26 20.72
C LEU A 208 -3.89 12.75 20.98
N ILE A 209 -4.26 11.93 19.98
CA ILE A 209 -4.21 10.47 20.11
C ILE A 209 -2.76 9.99 20.07
N VAL A 210 -1.94 10.57 19.18
CA VAL A 210 -0.53 10.20 19.03
C VAL A 210 0.30 10.59 20.25
N GLU A 211 -0.06 11.67 20.97
CA GLU A 211 0.60 12.11 22.19
C GLU A 211 0.70 10.99 23.24
N ALA A 212 -0.35 10.16 23.37
CA ALA A 212 -0.35 9.01 24.27
C ALA A 212 0.73 7.95 23.93
N TYR A 213 1.25 7.95 22.70
CA TYR A 213 2.30 7.04 22.21
C TYR A 213 3.68 7.72 22.13
N ALA A 214 3.79 9.02 22.42
CA ALA A 214 5.00 9.81 22.19
C ALA A 214 6.25 9.20 22.86
N ARG A 215 6.13 8.74 24.11
CA ARG A 215 7.25 8.11 24.83
C ARG A 215 7.76 6.85 24.11
N LEU A 216 6.85 6.01 23.62
CA LEU A 216 7.20 4.79 22.90
C LEU A 216 7.85 5.14 21.55
N LEU A 217 7.28 6.10 20.83
CA LEU A 217 7.80 6.57 19.55
C LEU A 217 9.20 7.18 19.67
N ILE A 218 9.46 7.97 20.71
CA ILE A 218 10.79 8.54 20.99
C ILE A 218 11.79 7.41 21.30
N HIS A 219 11.41 6.45 22.14
CA HIS A 219 12.28 5.32 22.48
C HIS A 219 12.65 4.50 21.24
N THR A 220 11.66 4.18 20.41
CA THR A 220 11.88 3.45 19.16
C THR A 220 12.71 4.26 18.18
N GLY A 221 12.47 5.56 18.04
CA GLY A 221 13.28 6.47 17.22
C GLY A 221 14.75 6.50 17.65
N LEU A 222 15.03 6.63 18.96
CA LEU A 222 16.39 6.59 19.50
C LEU A 222 17.08 5.25 19.23
N ARG A 223 16.36 4.13 19.35
CA ARG A 223 16.89 2.80 19.05
C ARG A 223 17.26 2.66 17.57
N ILE A 224 16.40 3.11 16.66
CA ILE A 224 16.64 3.11 15.21
C ILE A 224 17.89 3.94 14.89
N LEU A 225 18.00 5.16 15.44
CA LEU A 225 19.17 6.02 15.26
C LEU A 225 20.46 5.39 15.79
N GLY A 226 20.40 4.74 16.96
CA GLY A 226 21.53 4.00 17.52
C GLY A 226 22.00 2.86 16.62
N PHE A 227 21.06 2.12 16.02
CA PHE A 227 21.35 1.04 15.07
C PHE A 227 22.00 1.55 13.79
N ILE A 228 21.49 2.66 13.23
CA ILE A 228 22.06 3.32 12.05
C ILE A 228 23.50 3.75 12.33
N ASN A 229 23.75 4.41 13.48
CA ASN A 229 25.09 4.85 13.87
C ASN A 229 26.06 3.67 14.00
N HIS A 230 25.61 2.55 14.55
CA HIS A 230 26.42 1.33 14.64
C HIS A 230 26.72 0.72 13.26
N ARG A 231 25.76 0.70 12.33
CA ARG A 231 25.99 0.25 10.94
C ARG A 231 26.97 1.14 10.20
N VAL A 232 26.83 2.47 10.28
CA VAL A 232 27.76 3.42 9.67
C VAL A 232 29.18 3.21 10.20
N ARG A 233 29.34 3.06 11.53
CA ARG A 233 30.65 2.76 12.15
C ARG A 233 31.22 1.40 11.72
N ARG A 234 30.39 0.38 11.52
CA ARG A 234 30.83 -0.92 10.99
C ARG A 234 31.27 -0.82 9.52
N SER A 235 30.50 -0.12 8.69
CA SER A 235 30.84 0.12 7.29
C SER A 235 32.15 0.90 7.16
N ALA A 236 32.31 1.98 7.95
CA ALA A 236 33.55 2.76 7.98
C ALA A 236 34.76 1.93 8.41
N ARG A 237 34.62 1.06 9.44
CA ARG A 237 35.68 0.12 9.84
C ARG A 237 36.00 -0.91 8.75
N PHE A 238 34.99 -1.44 8.08
CA PHE A 238 35.18 -2.39 6.99
C PHE A 238 35.92 -1.73 5.81
N SER A 239 35.50 -0.53 5.40
CA SER A 239 36.19 0.26 4.38
C SER A 239 37.63 0.59 4.76
N ALA A 240 37.89 0.99 6.02
CA ALA A 240 39.24 1.24 6.51
C ALA A 240 40.12 -0.03 6.50
N SER A 241 39.55 -1.20 6.85
CA SER A 241 40.24 -2.48 6.80
C SER A 241 40.59 -2.92 5.38
N CYS A 242 39.69 -2.68 4.40
CA CYS A 242 39.95 -2.96 2.99
C CYS A 242 41.05 -2.04 2.40
N ILE A 243 41.09 -0.76 2.80
CA ILE A 243 42.14 0.17 2.40
C ILE A 243 43.50 -0.26 3.00
N GLY A 244 43.53 -0.66 4.27
CA GLY A 244 44.74 -1.17 4.93
C GLY A 244 45.31 -2.43 4.27
N HIS A 245 44.45 -3.37 3.85
CA HIS A 245 44.88 -4.57 3.12
C HIS A 245 45.34 -4.28 1.68
N GLY A 246 44.70 -3.33 0.99
CA GLY A 246 45.13 -2.89 -0.35
C GLY A 246 46.51 -2.23 -0.35
N SER A 247 46.87 -1.48 0.71
CA SER A 247 48.20 -0.91 0.87
C SER A 247 49.30 -1.95 1.20
N CYS A 248 48.94 -3.11 1.78
CA CYS A 248 49.89 -4.21 1.99
C CYS A 248 50.18 -5.00 0.70
N MET A 249 49.20 -5.14 -0.21
CA MET A 249 49.44 -5.81 -1.51
C MET A 249 50.24 -4.96 -2.50
N ALA A 250 50.15 -3.62 -2.45
CA ALA A 250 50.90 -2.73 -3.35
C ALA A 250 52.38 -2.51 -2.95
N ARG A 251 52.85 -3.07 -1.82
CA ARG A 251 54.24 -3.01 -1.37
C ARG A 251 55.02 -4.32 -1.56
N ALA A 252 54.41 -5.31 -2.20
CA ALA A 252 55.00 -6.63 -2.45
C ALA A 252 55.18 -6.93 -3.95
N SER A 253 55.54 -5.91 -4.74
CA SER A 253 55.92 -6.03 -6.16
C SER A 253 57.23 -5.31 -6.42
#